data_AF-A0AAU3G834-F1
#
_entry.id   AF-A0AAU3G834-F1
#
_cell.length_a   1.000
_cell.length_b   1.000
_cell.length_c   1.000
_cell.angle_alpha   90.00
_cell.angle_beta   90.00
_cell.angle_gamma   90.00
#
_symmetry.space_group_name_H-M   'P 1'
#
loop_
_entity.id
_entity.type
_entity.pdbx_description
1 polymer ?
#
loop_
_entity_poly.entity_id
_entity_poly.type
_entity_poly.pdbx_seq_one_letter_code
_entity_poly.pdbx_strand_id
1 'polypeptide(L)'
;MTGSISPDRQEGGGKADMAVTSDVVSQSTAAYYGTLLGGLNDGLRKHGIRGLVVRVIRLRLLFDDLGIPGYVSPELEVRGADNRLRATVTIVTGKSEPAYCVRPAGDAPQFLFPVEEGREALAYLVGTARDWQAAR
;
A
#
# COMPACT_ATOMS: atom_id res chain seq x y z
N MET A 1 -7.75 23.59 -56.99
CA MET A 1 -7.48 24.76 -56.13
C MET A 1 -8.73 25.07 -55.34
N THR A 2 -8.71 24.80 -54.03
CA THR A 2 -9.35 25.52 -52.92
C THR A 2 -9.11 24.65 -51.69
N GLY A 3 -8.12 25.05 -50.90
CA GLY A 3 -7.81 24.41 -49.63
C GLY A 3 -8.77 24.86 -48.53
N SER A 4 -8.81 24.07 -47.48
CA SER A 4 -9.15 24.51 -46.13
C SER A 4 -8.11 23.89 -45.19
N ILE A 5 -7.24 24.76 -44.68
CA ILE A 5 -6.37 24.54 -43.52
C ILE A 5 -6.93 25.45 -42.43
N SER A 6 -7.01 24.93 -41.19
CA SER A 6 -6.84 25.61 -39.89
C SER A 6 -7.70 24.95 -38.80
N PRO A 7 -7.38 25.09 -37.50
CA PRO A 7 -6.05 25.11 -36.85
C PRO A 7 -6.00 24.32 -35.52
N ASP A 8 -4.81 24.36 -34.91
CA ASP A 8 -4.38 23.91 -33.57
C ASP A 8 -5.32 24.15 -32.38
N ARG A 9 -5.30 23.21 -31.42
CA ARG A 9 -4.85 23.39 -30.00
C ARG A 9 -5.04 22.09 -29.22
N GLN A 10 -3.98 21.38 -28.86
CA GLN A 10 -3.08 21.57 -27.70
C GLN A 10 -3.71 21.21 -26.34
N GLU A 11 -3.09 20.19 -25.73
CA GLU A 11 -2.78 20.02 -24.30
C GLU A 11 -3.84 19.63 -23.28
N GLY A 12 -3.37 18.81 -22.34
CA GLY A 12 -4.11 18.28 -21.19
C GLY A 12 -4.09 16.76 -21.20
N GLY A 13 -2.96 16.09 -21.02
CA GLY A 13 -2.23 16.22 -19.77
C GLY A 13 -3.03 15.68 -18.57
N GLY A 14 -3.96 14.75 -18.79
CA GLY A 14 -4.57 14.00 -17.71
C GLY A 14 -3.58 12.95 -17.20
N LYS A 15 -2.69 13.36 -16.27
CA LYS A 15 -2.21 12.42 -15.25
C LYS A 15 -3.47 11.78 -14.69
N ALA A 16 -3.71 10.51 -15.00
CA ALA A 16 -4.51 9.70 -14.14
C ALA A 16 -3.74 9.68 -12.82
N ASP A 17 -4.04 10.65 -11.95
CA ASP A 17 -3.94 10.45 -10.53
C ASP A 17 -4.76 9.20 -10.28
N MET A 18 -4.04 8.08 -10.28
CA MET A 18 -4.52 6.79 -9.86
C MET A 18 -4.74 6.98 -8.35
N ALA A 19 -5.84 7.64 -8.02
CA ALA A 19 -6.40 7.65 -6.69
C ALA A 19 -6.44 6.18 -6.34
N VAL A 20 -5.61 5.79 -5.37
CA VAL A 20 -5.65 4.47 -4.76
C VAL A 20 -7.00 4.42 -4.10
N THR A 21 -8.03 4.03 -4.87
CA THR A 21 -9.31 3.62 -4.33
C THR A 21 -8.95 2.49 -3.40
N SER A 22 -9.07 2.71 -2.09
CA SER A 22 -8.82 1.64 -1.16
C SER A 22 -9.87 0.57 -1.45
N ASP A 23 -9.47 -0.48 -2.15
CA ASP A 23 -10.41 -1.44 -2.71
C ASP A 23 -11.19 -2.06 -1.56
N VAL A 24 -12.52 -1.95 -1.64
CA VAL A 24 -13.40 -2.61 -0.68
C VAL A 24 -13.24 -4.10 -0.90
N VAL A 25 -12.80 -4.82 0.13
CA VAL A 25 -12.61 -6.26 0.11
C VAL A 25 -13.62 -6.94 1.03
N SER A 26 -13.74 -8.26 0.92
CA SER A 26 -14.54 -9.02 1.88
C SER A 26 -13.90 -9.00 3.28
N GLN A 27 -14.70 -9.22 4.33
CA GLN A 27 -14.21 -9.33 5.71
C GLN A 27 -13.14 -10.42 5.85
N SER A 28 -13.36 -11.59 5.24
CA SER A 28 -12.43 -12.71 5.32
C SER A 28 -11.12 -12.39 4.61
N THR A 29 -11.17 -11.72 3.46
CA THR A 29 -9.98 -11.22 2.75
C THR A 29 -9.20 -10.22 3.60
N ALA A 30 -9.87 -9.21 4.18
CA ALA A 30 -9.23 -8.24 5.07
C ALA A 30 -8.60 -8.90 6.31
N ALA A 31 -9.29 -9.88 6.91
CA ALA A 31 -8.77 -10.63 8.05
C ALA A 31 -7.53 -11.45 7.66
N TYR A 32 -7.58 -12.16 6.53
CA TYR A 32 -6.47 -12.96 6.01
C TYR A 32 -5.24 -12.09 5.72
N TYR A 33 -5.39 -11.00 4.98
CA TYR A 33 -4.30 -10.06 4.71
C TYR A 33 -3.76 -9.41 5.97
N GLY A 34 -4.63 -9.12 6.94
CA GLY A 34 -4.22 -8.60 8.24
C GLY A 34 -3.35 -9.58 9.03
N THR A 35 -3.51 -10.89 8.83
CA THR A 35 -2.67 -11.93 9.42
C THR A 35 -1.31 -12.01 8.72
N LEU A 36 -1.28 -11.96 7.39
CA LEU A 36 -0.04 -11.94 6.61
C LEU A 36 0.85 -10.75 6.98
N LEU A 37 0.28 -9.55 7.00
CA LEU A 37 0.98 -8.33 7.43
C LEU A 37 1.38 -8.38 8.91
N GLY A 38 0.60 -9.05 9.76
CA GLY A 38 0.95 -9.33 11.14
C GLY A 38 2.23 -10.16 11.26
N GLY A 39 2.39 -11.20 10.44
CA GLY A 39 3.60 -12.00 10.37
C GLY A 39 4.85 -11.20 10.00
N LEU A 40 4.74 -10.30 9.01
CA LEU A 40 5.82 -9.37 8.67
C LEU A 40 6.16 -8.44 9.83
N ASN A 41 5.14 -7.88 10.49
CA ASN A 41 5.34 -6.97 11.63
C ASN A 41 6.06 -7.67 12.81
N ASP A 42 5.70 -8.91 13.12
CA ASP A 42 6.38 -9.69 14.16
C ASP A 42 7.83 -10.01 13.77
N GLY A 43 8.11 -10.23 12.49
CA GLY A 43 9.46 -10.29 11.95
C GLY A 43 10.25 -9.00 12.19
N LEU A 44 9.68 -7.85 11.81
CA LEU A 44 10.31 -6.54 11.98
C LEU A 44 10.63 -6.22 13.45
N ARG A 45 9.71 -6.56 14.36
CA ARG A 45 9.90 -6.37 15.81
C ARG A 45 11.11 -7.12 16.34
N LYS A 46 11.39 -8.34 15.85
CA LYS A 46 12.59 -9.11 16.22
C LYS A 46 13.89 -8.40 15.81
N HIS A 47 13.82 -7.49 14.83
CA HIS A 47 14.93 -6.65 14.39
C HIS A 47 14.91 -5.24 15.01
N GLY A 48 14.05 -4.99 16.00
CA GLY A 48 13.93 -3.68 16.65
C GLY A 48 13.27 -2.60 15.79
N ILE A 49 12.62 -2.98 14.69
CA ILE A 49 11.95 -2.05 13.77
C ILE A 49 10.48 -1.90 14.19
N ARG A 50 9.99 -0.66 14.22
CA ARG A 50 8.60 -0.36 14.58
C ARG A 50 7.70 -0.50 13.35
N GLY A 51 6.74 -1.42 13.44
CA GLY A 51 5.66 -1.56 12.47
C GLY A 51 4.27 -1.43 13.13
N LEU A 52 3.31 -0.92 12.37
CA LEU A 52 1.91 -0.78 12.75
C LEU A 52 1.03 -1.39 11.65
N VAL A 53 0.27 -2.44 11.97
CA VAL A 53 -0.75 -2.97 11.06
C VAL A 53 -2.03 -2.16 11.23
N VAL A 54 -2.42 -1.46 10.17
CA VAL A 54 -3.62 -0.63 10.11
C VAL A 54 -4.73 -1.42 9.42
N ARG A 55 -5.87 -1.53 10.10
CA ARG A 55 -7.09 -2.18 9.58
C ARG A 55 -8.21 -1.15 9.57
N VAL A 56 -8.84 -0.94 8.42
CA VAL A 56 -9.89 0.06 8.25
C VAL A 56 -11.21 -0.62 7.94
N ILE A 57 -12.24 -0.28 8.73
CA ILE A 57 -13.63 -0.67 8.53
C ILE A 57 -14.41 0.60 8.23
N ARG A 58 -15.15 0.61 7.11
CA ARG A 58 -16.02 1.70 6.70
C ARG A 58 -17.46 1.37 7.05
N LEU A 59 -18.05 2.14 7.95
CA LEU A 59 -19.48 2.06 8.25
C LEU A 59 -20.22 3.12 7.44
N ARG A 60 -21.25 2.71 6.70
CA ARG A 60 -22.14 3.65 6.01
C ARG A 60 -23.38 3.86 6.86
N LEU A 61 -23.55 5.07 7.38
CA LEU A 61 -24.77 5.48 8.08
C LEU A 61 -25.72 6.10 7.05
N LEU A 62 -26.91 5.51 6.89
CA LEU A 62 -28.02 6.12 6.16
C LEU A 62 -29.07 6.54 7.20
N PHE A 63 -29.86 7.57 6.92
CA PHE A 63 -30.98 7.91 7.80
C PHE A 63 -31.90 6.70 7.93
N ASP A 64 -32.18 6.30 9.18
CA ASP A 64 -32.98 5.13 9.60
C ASP A 64 -32.43 3.72 9.28
N ASP A 65 -31.20 3.58 8.73
CA ASP A 65 -30.59 2.26 8.48
C ASP A 65 -29.05 2.25 8.65
N LEU A 66 -28.56 1.19 9.30
CA LEU A 66 -27.13 0.89 9.41
C LEU A 66 -26.71 0.05 8.21
N GLY A 67 -26.01 0.67 7.25
CA GLY A 67 -25.47 -0.04 6.10
C GLY A 67 -24.46 -1.11 6.50
N ILE A 68 -24.33 -2.15 5.66
CA ILE A 68 -23.36 -3.23 5.87
C ILE A 68 -21.94 -2.64 5.93
N PRO A 69 -21.12 -2.99 6.95
CA PRO A 69 -19.73 -2.54 7.03
C PRO A 69 -18.92 -2.96 5.80
N GLY A 70 -18.27 -2.01 5.15
CA GLY A 70 -17.26 -2.25 4.12
C GLY A 70 -15.89 -2.46 4.76
N TYR A 71 -15.13 -3.44 4.28
CA TYR A 71 -13.76 -3.68 4.74
C TYR A 71 -12.79 -3.17 3.70
N VAL A 72 -11.68 -2.58 4.16
CA VAL A 72 -10.60 -2.13 3.29
C VAL A 72 -9.41 -3.05 3.47
N SER A 73 -8.64 -3.28 2.40
CA SER A 73 -7.39 -4.03 2.51
C SER A 73 -6.49 -3.40 3.58
N PRO A 74 -5.98 -4.19 4.55
CA PRO A 74 -5.11 -3.67 5.57
C PRO A 74 -3.75 -3.28 4.99
N GLU A 75 -3.02 -2.46 5.73
CA GLU A 75 -1.67 -2.04 5.41
C GLU A 75 -0.76 -2.15 6.63
N LEU A 76 0.54 -2.29 6.40
CA LEU A 76 1.57 -2.25 7.42
C LEU A 76 2.40 -0.99 7.21
N GLU A 77 2.35 -0.07 8.16
CA GLU A 77 3.25 1.08 8.21
C GLU A 77 4.54 0.68 8.90
N VAL A 78 5.68 0.96 8.26
CA VAL A 78 7.01 0.83 8.85
C VAL A 78 7.52 2.23 9.20
N ARG A 79 7.86 2.44 10.47
CA ARG A 79 8.23 3.75 11.01
C ARG A 79 9.66 3.76 11.53
N GLY A 80 10.33 4.89 11.31
CA GLY A 80 11.66 5.17 11.86
C GLY A 80 11.63 5.42 13.36
N ALA A 81 12.81 5.53 13.97
CA ALA A 81 12.95 5.86 15.40
C ALA A 81 12.36 7.25 15.75
N ASP A 82 12.29 8.16 14.77
CA ASP A 82 11.62 9.47 14.86
C ASP A 82 10.11 9.42 14.62
N ASN A 83 9.53 8.22 14.57
CA ASN A 83 8.11 7.98 14.31
C ASN A 83 7.62 8.43 12.92
N ARG A 84 8.52 8.87 12.04
CA ARG A 84 8.18 9.20 10.65
C ARG A 84 7.91 7.92 9.86
N LEU A 85 6.93 7.97 8.97
CA LEU A 85 6.64 6.90 8.02
C LEU A 85 7.83 6.73 7.08
N ARG A 86 8.24 5.48 6.87
CA ARG A 86 9.36 5.14 6.00
C ARG A 86 9.01 4.16 4.90
N ALA A 87 8.02 3.31 5.13
CA ALA A 87 7.39 2.53 4.08
C ALA A 87 5.96 2.15 4.48
N THR A 88 5.13 1.91 3.49
CA THR A 88 3.84 1.24 3.63
C THR A 88 3.90 -0.07 2.88
N VAL A 89 3.39 -1.14 3.48
CA VAL A 89 3.26 -2.45 2.84
C VAL A 89 1.78 -2.78 2.72
N THR A 90 1.30 -2.96 1.50
CA THR A 90 -0.06 -3.44 1.21
C THR A 90 0.02 -4.84 0.62
N ILE A 91 -1.12 -5.52 0.53
CA ILE A 91 -1.23 -6.74 -0.30
C ILE A 91 -1.98 -6.36 -1.56
N VAL A 92 -1.39 -6.70 -2.71
CA VAL A 92 -2.01 -6.48 -4.03
C VAL A 92 -2.37 -7.82 -4.65
N THR A 93 -3.56 -7.89 -5.23
CA THR A 93 -4.03 -9.03 -6.02
C THR A 93 -4.27 -8.55 -7.45
N GLY A 94 -3.31 -8.84 -8.32
CA GLY A 94 -3.44 -8.63 -9.76
C GLY A 94 -4.03 -9.87 -10.46
N LYS A 95 -3.54 -10.16 -11.68
CA LYS A 95 -3.82 -11.42 -12.39
C LYS A 95 -3.01 -12.62 -11.88
N SER A 96 -2.12 -12.39 -10.91
CA SER A 96 -1.28 -13.39 -10.27
C SER A 96 -1.65 -13.55 -8.80
N GLU A 97 -1.00 -14.51 -8.14
CA GLU A 97 -1.07 -14.74 -6.69
C GLU A 97 -0.81 -13.47 -5.86
N PRO A 98 -1.34 -13.38 -4.62
CA PRO A 98 -1.18 -12.22 -3.77
C PRO A 98 0.30 -11.92 -3.50
N ALA A 99 0.65 -10.63 -3.53
CA ALA A 99 2.00 -10.16 -3.28
C ALA A 99 2.01 -9.02 -2.25
N TYR A 100 3.04 -8.99 -1.41
CA TYR A 100 3.39 -7.81 -0.63
C TYR A 100 3.88 -6.72 -1.57
N CYS A 101 3.20 -5.58 -1.57
CA CYS A 101 3.65 -4.37 -2.24
C CYS A 101 4.29 -3.45 -1.21
N VAL A 102 5.61 -3.38 -1.22
CA VAL A 102 6.39 -2.48 -0.37
C VAL A 102 6.57 -1.16 -1.10
N ARG A 103 6.02 -0.09 -0.53
CA ARG A 103 6.18 1.28 -1.01
C ARG A 103 7.01 2.08 0.01
N PRO A 104 8.30 2.30 -0.25
CA PRO A 104 9.10 3.21 0.56
C PRO A 104 8.53 4.64 0.52
N ALA A 105 8.82 5.44 1.55
CA ALA A 105 8.50 6.86 1.57
C ALA A 105 9.46 7.64 0.66
N GLY A 106 8.95 8.67 0.00
CA GLY A 106 9.70 9.47 -0.98
C GLY A 106 9.61 8.90 -2.39
N ASP A 107 10.62 9.18 -3.22
CA ASP A 107 10.64 8.84 -4.65
C ASP A 107 11.28 7.47 -4.96
N ALA A 108 11.57 6.68 -3.93
CA ALA A 108 12.14 5.36 -4.12
C ALA A 108 11.10 4.40 -4.75
N PRO A 109 11.52 3.50 -5.64
CA PRO A 109 10.61 2.62 -6.37
C PRO A 109 9.86 1.68 -5.42
N GLN A 110 8.64 1.32 -5.81
CA GLN A 110 7.88 0.27 -5.14
C GLN A 110 8.39 -1.12 -5.55
N PHE A 111 8.32 -2.08 -4.63
CA PHE A 111 8.75 -3.46 -4.86
C PHE A 111 7.60 -4.44 -4.56
N LEU A 112 7.55 -5.51 -5.33
CA LEU A 112 6.57 -6.58 -5.18
C LEU A 112 7.30 -7.86 -4.77
N PHE A 113 6.78 -8.51 -3.73
CA PHE A 113 7.25 -9.82 -3.27
C PHE A 113 6.03 -10.74 -3.19
N PRO A 114 6.02 -11.89 -3.87
CA PRO A 114 5.03 -12.95 -3.64
C PRO A 114 4.82 -13.20 -2.15
N VAL A 115 3.59 -13.51 -1.72
CA VAL A 115 3.31 -13.77 -0.29
C VAL A 115 4.10 -14.96 0.23
N GLU A 116 4.39 -15.95 -0.63
CA GLU A 116 5.23 -17.12 -0.33
C GLU A 116 6.68 -16.72 0.00
N GLU A 117 7.14 -15.61 -0.58
CA GLU A 117 8.46 -15.00 -0.42
C GLU A 117 8.50 -13.99 0.74
N GLY A 118 7.64 -14.16 1.76
CA GLY A 118 7.55 -13.22 2.89
C GLY A 118 8.86 -12.99 3.65
N ARG A 119 9.82 -13.93 3.59
CA ARG A 119 11.16 -13.75 4.15
C ARG A 119 11.99 -12.72 3.39
N GLU A 120 11.87 -12.67 2.06
CA GLU A 120 12.58 -11.71 1.23
C GLU A 120 11.97 -10.31 1.38
N ALA A 121 10.65 -10.22 1.45
CA ALA A 121 9.97 -8.98 1.81
C ALA A 121 10.46 -8.44 3.16
N LEU A 122 10.57 -9.31 4.17
CA LEU A 122 11.10 -8.93 5.48
C LEU A 122 12.57 -8.50 5.40
N ALA A 123 13.43 -9.26 4.71
CA ALA A 123 14.84 -8.94 4.56
C ALA A 123 15.05 -7.58 3.89
N TYR A 124 14.27 -7.30 2.83
CA TYR A 124 14.26 -6.01 2.16
C TYR A 124 13.87 -4.88 3.12
N LEU A 125 12.77 -5.04 3.86
CA LEU A 125 12.32 -4.04 4.84
C LEU A 125 13.36 -3.81 5.95
N VAL A 126 14.02 -4.86 6.43
CA VAL A 126 15.08 -4.76 7.44
C VAL A 126 16.32 -4.02 6.90
N GLY A 127 16.76 -4.36 5.68
CA GLY A 127 17.87 -3.67 5.01
C GLY A 127 17.58 -2.18 4.85
N THR A 128 16.44 -1.88 4.23
CA THR A 128 16.01 -0.49 3.99
C THR A 128 15.84 0.29 5.31
N ALA A 129 15.33 -0.36 6.36
CA ALA A 129 15.17 0.27 7.67
C ALA A 129 16.48 0.65 8.34
N ARG A 130 17.55 -0.12 8.13
CA ARG A 130 18.88 0.20 8.64
C ARG A 130 19.50 1.37 7.88
N ASP A 131 19.30 1.43 6.56
CA ASP A 131 19.80 2.54 5.75
C ASP A 131 19.15 3.87 6.15
N TRP A 132 17.85 3.88 6.49
CA TRP A 132 17.17 5.06 7.03
C TRP A 132 17.74 5.53 8.37
N GLN A 133 18.30 4.64 9.17
CA GLN A 133 18.96 5.00 10.43
C GLN A 133 20.36 5.57 10.19
N ALA A 134 21.04 5.16 9.11
CA ALA A 134 22.38 5.62 8.76
C ALA A 134 22.40 6.99 8.07
N ALA A 135 21.33 7.35 7.35
CA ALA A 135 21.20 8.64 6.64
C ALA A 135 20.84 9.84 7.56
N ARG A 136 21.17 9.75 8.86
CA ARG A 136 20.74 10.68 9.91
C ARG A 136 21.83 11.65 10.31
#